data_AF-A0A0V0GKC0-F1
#
_entry.id   AF-A0A0V0GKC0-F1
#
_cell.length_a   1.000
_cell.length_b   1.000
_cell.length_c   1.000
_cell.angle_alpha   90.00
_cell.angle_beta   90.00
_cell.angle_gamma   90.00
#
_symmetry.space_group_name_H-M   'P 1'
#
loop_
_entity.id
_entity.type
_entity.pdbx_description
1 polymer ?
#
loop_
_entity_poly.entity_id
_entity_poly.type
_entity_poly.pdbx_seq_one_letter_code
_entity_poly.pdbx_strand_id
1 'polypeptide(L)'
;MYHGGTNFGRTSGGPYITTTYDYNAPLDEFGNLAQPKYGHLKELHDVLHSMEKILTSGSVNNTNLGNSVAVTMYSLDGESSCFFSNANETTDATISYKNVNYNVPAWSVTILPDC
;
A
#
# COMPACT_ATOMS: atom_id res chain seq x y z
N MET A 1 9.45 9.85 5.01
CA MET A 1 9.27 10.08 6.46
C MET A 1 7.80 9.85 6.81
N TYR A 2 7.47 9.45 8.05
CA TYR A 2 6.07 9.48 8.54
C TYR A 2 5.70 10.88 9.04
N HIS A 3 6.64 11.53 9.73
CA HIS A 3 6.69 12.96 9.99
C HIS A 3 8.08 13.46 9.63
N GLY A 4 8.16 14.49 8.80
CA GLY A 4 9.41 15.09 8.37
C GLY A 4 9.97 16.06 9.42
N GLY A 5 9.22 17.11 9.72
CA GLY A 5 9.57 18.15 10.68
C GLY A 5 10.46 19.24 10.09
N THR A 6 11.31 19.82 10.94
CA THR A 6 12.13 21.00 10.62
C THR A 6 13.58 20.78 11.04
N ASN A 7 14.51 21.20 10.17
CA ASN A 7 15.93 21.29 10.50
C ASN A 7 16.18 22.58 11.33
N PHE A 8 16.04 22.51 12.66
CA PHE A 8 16.24 23.65 13.56
C PHE A 8 17.72 24.00 13.85
N GLY A 9 18.00 25.30 13.94
CA GLY A 9 19.33 25.78 14.31
C GLY A 9 20.28 25.77 13.11
N ARG A 10 21.57 25.49 13.35
CA ARG A 10 22.62 25.59 12.32
C ARG A 10 23.49 24.34 12.16
N THR A 11 23.13 23.26 12.85
CA THR A 11 23.85 21.96 12.81
C THR A 11 22.96 20.81 12.38
N SER A 12 21.66 21.05 12.15
CA SER A 12 20.73 20.14 11.48
C SER A 12 20.58 20.52 10.01
N GLY A 13 20.30 19.55 9.14
CA GLY A 13 20.20 19.76 7.70
C GLY A 13 21.58 19.71 7.04
N GLY A 14 21.68 18.99 5.92
CA GLY A 14 22.91 18.92 5.13
C GLY A 14 23.16 20.20 4.31
N PRO A 15 24.32 20.34 3.65
CA PRO A 15 24.60 21.46 2.76
C PRO A 15 23.49 21.66 1.72
N TYR A 16 23.02 22.90 1.58
CA TYR A 16 21.93 23.28 0.66
C TYR A 16 20.58 22.58 0.89
N ILE A 17 20.40 21.92 2.04
CA ILE A 17 19.10 21.44 2.48
C ILE A 17 18.35 22.61 3.14
N THR A 18 17.08 22.73 2.80
CA THR A 18 16.22 23.78 3.36
C THR A 18 15.93 23.53 4.84
N THR A 19 15.50 24.58 5.55
CA THR A 19 14.99 24.43 6.92
C THR A 19 13.78 23.51 6.99
N THR A 20 12.86 23.57 6.01
CA THR A 20 11.76 22.60 5.94
C THR A 20 12.29 21.21 5.62
N TYR A 21 11.80 20.23 6.37
CA TYR A 21 12.06 18.81 6.16
C TYR A 21 10.75 18.04 6.00
N ASP A 22 9.69 18.71 5.54
CA ASP A 22 8.32 18.20 5.40
C ASP A 22 8.24 16.82 4.70
N TYR A 23 9.02 16.63 3.64
CA TYR A 23 9.10 15.39 2.86
C TYR A 23 7.78 14.95 2.20
N ASN A 24 6.76 15.82 2.14
CA ASN A 24 5.39 15.44 1.82
C ASN A 24 4.97 14.22 2.64
N ALA A 25 5.31 14.22 3.93
CA ALA A 25 5.04 13.10 4.83
C ALA A 25 3.54 13.04 5.20
N PRO A 26 3.02 11.89 5.68
CA PRO A 26 1.65 11.78 6.20
C PRO A 26 1.32 12.78 7.32
N LEU A 27 2.31 13.13 8.15
CA LEU A 27 2.25 14.28 9.05
C LEU A 27 3.15 15.37 8.49
N ASP A 28 2.57 16.54 8.20
CA ASP A 28 3.30 17.68 7.63
C ASP A 28 4.39 18.19 8.58
N GLU A 29 5.20 19.16 8.13
CA GLU A 29 6.26 19.78 8.93
C GLU A 29 5.81 20.24 10.33
N PHE A 30 4.55 20.64 10.49
CA PHE A 30 3.99 21.13 11.75
C PHE A 30 3.24 20.06 12.55
N GLY A 31 3.18 18.82 12.04
CA GLY A 31 2.52 17.68 12.67
C GLY A 31 1.02 17.56 12.37
N ASN A 32 0.48 18.34 11.44
CA ASN A 32 -0.91 18.18 11.01
C ASN A 32 -1.07 16.98 10.08
N LEU A 33 -2.29 16.45 9.98
CA LEU A 33 -2.60 15.35 9.07
C LEU A 33 -2.58 15.82 7.61
N ALA A 34 -1.64 15.34 6.82
CA ALA A 34 -1.57 15.61 5.39
C ALA A 34 -2.54 14.68 4.63
N GLN A 35 -3.75 15.16 4.38
CA GLN A 35 -4.76 14.42 3.62
C GLN A 35 -4.60 14.63 2.10
N PRO A 36 -4.90 13.60 1.28
CA PRO A 36 -5.49 12.30 1.64
C PRO A 36 -4.48 11.24 2.09
N LYS A 37 -3.17 11.52 2.03
CA LYS A 37 -2.11 10.52 2.23
C LYS A 37 -2.19 9.83 3.59
N TYR A 38 -2.37 10.61 4.66
CA TYR A 38 -2.54 10.04 6.00
C TYR A 38 -3.73 9.08 6.07
N GLY A 39 -4.90 9.51 5.60
CA GLY A 39 -6.12 8.72 5.61
C GLY A 39 -6.00 7.44 4.78
N HIS A 40 -5.47 7.57 3.55
CA HIS A 40 -5.31 6.44 2.65
C HIS A 40 -4.34 5.37 3.20
N LEU A 41 -3.21 5.80 3.78
CA LEU A 41 -2.26 4.88 4.42
C LEU A 41 -2.83 4.25 5.70
N LYS A 42 -3.64 5.01 6.45
CA LYS A 42 -4.33 4.47 7.63
C LYS A 42 -5.30 3.35 7.21
N GLU A 43 -6.14 3.58 6.21
CA GLU A 43 -7.10 2.58 5.70
C GLU A 43 -6.37 1.35 5.16
N LEU A 44 -5.26 1.54 4.43
CA LEU A 44 -4.38 0.44 4.00
C LEU A 44 -3.88 -0.39 5.19
N HIS A 45 -3.36 0.25 6.23
CA HIS A 45 -2.86 -0.45 7.40
C HIS A 45 -3.97 -1.16 8.18
N ASP A 46 -5.15 -0.56 8.31
CA ASP A 46 -6.30 -1.20 8.96
C ASP A 46 -6.67 -2.52 8.27
N VAL A 47 -6.64 -2.55 6.92
CA VAL A 47 -6.85 -3.78 6.13
C VAL A 47 -5.72 -4.78 6.36
N LEU A 48 -4.45 -4.35 6.29
CA LEU A 48 -3.31 -5.26 6.48
C LEU A 48 -3.28 -5.88 7.89
N HIS A 49 -3.60 -5.11 8.92
CA HIS A 49 -3.72 -5.62 10.30
C HIS A 49 -4.85 -6.64 10.45
N SER A 50 -5.98 -6.45 9.75
CA SER A 50 -7.06 -7.44 9.75
C SER A 50 -6.63 -8.81 9.17
N MET A 51 -5.57 -8.81 8.34
CA MET A 51 -5.00 -9.99 7.68
C MET A 51 -3.70 -10.49 8.34
N GLU A 52 -3.28 -9.92 9.49
CA GLU A 52 -1.93 -10.11 10.04
C GLU A 52 -1.55 -11.59 10.25
N LYS A 53 -2.46 -12.39 10.80
CA LYS A 53 -2.20 -13.83 11.08
C LYS A 53 -1.88 -14.59 9.80
N ILE A 54 -2.69 -14.41 8.74
CA ILE A 54 -2.53 -15.14 7.47
C ILE A 54 -1.33 -14.62 6.67
N LEU A 55 -1.02 -13.33 6.76
CA LEU A 55 0.16 -12.74 6.12
C LEU A 55 1.48 -13.22 6.74
N THR A 56 1.50 -13.47 8.05
CA THR A 56 2.73 -13.82 8.80
C THR A 56 2.94 -15.32 8.95
N SER A 57 1.87 -16.12 8.92
CA SER A 57 1.93 -17.57 9.17
C SER A 57 1.44 -18.43 8.00
N GLY A 58 0.77 -17.85 7.00
CA GLY A 58 0.22 -18.57 5.86
C GLY A 58 1.26 -18.92 4.80
N SER A 59 0.92 -19.89 3.94
CA SER A 59 1.66 -20.15 2.72
C SER A 59 1.28 -19.13 1.65
N VAL A 60 2.24 -18.75 0.82
CA VAL A 60 2.04 -17.77 -0.26
C VAL A 60 2.13 -18.45 -1.62
N ASN A 61 1.20 -18.09 -2.51
CA ASN A 61 1.24 -18.48 -3.91
C ASN A 61 1.01 -17.24 -4.79
N ASN A 62 1.87 -17.03 -5.80
CA ASN A 62 1.73 -15.94 -6.75
C ASN A 62 1.43 -16.51 -8.14
N THR A 63 0.31 -16.06 -8.72
CA THR A 63 -0.14 -16.47 -10.05
C THR A 63 -0.12 -15.27 -10.98
N ASN A 64 0.71 -15.34 -12.02
CA ASN A 64 0.77 -14.30 -13.04
C ASN A 64 -0.35 -14.51 -14.07
N LEU A 65 -1.12 -13.45 -14.36
CA LEU A 65 -2.23 -13.48 -15.33
C LEU A 65 -1.86 -12.84 -16.69
N GLY A 66 -0.62 -12.39 -16.84
CA GLY A 66 -0.15 -11.64 -18.02
C GLY A 66 -0.46 -10.15 -17.94
N ASN A 67 0.06 -9.38 -18.91
CA ASN A 67 -0.17 -7.92 -19.02
C ASN A 67 0.11 -7.13 -17.72
N SER A 68 1.14 -7.53 -16.97
CA SER A 68 1.51 -6.93 -15.68
C SER A 68 0.47 -7.12 -14.57
N VAL A 69 -0.44 -8.08 -14.72
CA VAL A 69 -1.45 -8.45 -13.73
C VAL A 69 -1.05 -9.73 -13.01
N ALA A 70 -1.16 -9.75 -11.69
CA ALA A 70 -0.91 -10.95 -10.90
C ALA A 70 -1.87 -11.05 -9.69
N VAL A 71 -2.01 -12.27 -9.18
CA VAL A 71 -2.75 -12.57 -7.96
C VAL A 71 -1.79 -13.21 -6.96
N THR A 72 -1.57 -12.55 -5.84
CA THR A 72 -0.87 -13.14 -4.68
C THR A 72 -1.90 -13.59 -3.67
N MET A 73 -1.93 -14.88 -3.37
CA MET A 73 -2.82 -15.48 -2.40
C MET A 73 -2.01 -15.99 -1.21
N TYR A 74 -2.45 -15.61 -0.01
CA TYR A 74 -2.00 -16.18 1.25
C TYR A 74 -3.06 -17.16 1.74
N SER A 75 -2.62 -18.30 2.29
CA SER A 75 -3.53 -19.35 2.77
C SER A 75 -3.08 -19.91 4.12
N LEU A 76 -4.01 -19.99 5.07
CA LEU A 76 -3.76 -20.51 6.40
C LEU A 76 -5.05 -21.12 6.95
N ASP A 77 -4.98 -22.32 7.55
CA ASP A 77 -6.11 -22.98 8.23
C ASP A 77 -7.41 -23.10 7.39
N GLY A 78 -7.30 -23.12 6.05
CA GLY A 78 -8.46 -23.17 5.14
C GLY A 78 -9.04 -21.80 4.76
N GLU A 79 -8.53 -20.71 5.35
CA GLU A 79 -8.83 -19.33 4.97
C GLU A 79 -7.81 -18.80 3.95
N SER A 80 -8.20 -17.74 3.24
CA SER A 80 -7.37 -17.14 2.20
C SER A 80 -7.53 -15.62 2.12
N SER A 81 -6.42 -14.93 1.87
CA SER A 81 -6.33 -13.49 1.67
C SER A 81 -5.64 -13.19 0.34
N CYS A 82 -6.16 -12.26 -0.46
CA CYS A 82 -5.72 -12.05 -1.85
C CYS A 82 -5.28 -10.61 -2.11
N PHE A 83 -4.24 -10.47 -2.92
CA PHE A 83 -3.78 -9.21 -3.51
C PHE A 83 -3.84 -9.34 -5.02
N PHE A 84 -4.67 -8.51 -5.64
CA PHE A 84 -4.82 -8.43 -7.09
C PHE A 84 -4.02 -7.22 -7.56
N SER A 85 -2.85 -7.44 -8.14
CA SER A 85 -1.96 -6.38 -8.58
C SER A 85 -2.10 -6.11 -10.06
N ASN A 86 -2.07 -4.84 -10.42
CA ASN A 86 -1.92 -4.36 -11.79
C ASN A 86 -0.75 -3.38 -11.82
N ALA A 87 0.40 -3.85 -12.29
CA ALA A 87 1.60 -3.03 -12.46
C ALA A 87 1.66 -2.33 -13.83
N ASN A 88 0.60 -2.41 -14.65
CA ASN A 88 0.50 -1.59 -15.85
C ASN A 88 0.25 -0.13 -15.46
N GLU A 89 1.09 0.80 -15.92
CA GLU A 89 1.00 2.22 -15.57
C GLU A 89 -0.14 2.96 -16.28
N THR A 90 -0.75 2.35 -17.29
CA THR A 90 -1.67 3.05 -18.22
C THR A 90 -3.02 2.37 -18.43
N THR A 91 -3.11 1.05 -18.25
CA THR A 91 -4.34 0.30 -18.54
C THR A 91 -4.87 -0.42 -17.31
N ASP A 92 -6.16 -0.22 -17.05
CA ASP A 92 -6.92 -0.99 -16.07
C ASP A 92 -7.02 -2.46 -16.48
N ALA A 93 -7.21 -3.34 -15.49
CA ALA A 93 -7.39 -4.76 -15.68
C ALA A 93 -8.68 -5.24 -15.02
N THR A 94 -9.27 -6.32 -15.55
CA THR A 94 -10.37 -7.02 -14.89
C THR A 94 -9.93 -8.43 -14.54
N ILE A 95 -9.96 -8.77 -13.26
CA ILE A 95 -9.65 -10.12 -12.76
C ILE A 95 -10.96 -10.82 -12.42
N SER A 96 -11.20 -11.99 -13.01
CA SER A 96 -12.34 -12.84 -12.65
C SER A 96 -11.90 -13.87 -11.62
N TYR A 97 -12.49 -13.82 -10.43
CA TYR A 97 -12.20 -14.74 -9.34
C TYR A 97 -13.49 -15.14 -8.62
N LYS A 98 -13.69 -16.45 -8.38
CA LYS A 98 -14.94 -17.01 -7.78
C LYS A 98 -16.24 -16.47 -8.43
N ASN A 99 -16.26 -16.32 -9.76
CA ASN A 99 -17.38 -15.75 -10.54
C ASN A 99 -17.70 -14.26 -10.24
N VAL A 100 -16.80 -13.55 -9.56
CA VAL A 100 -16.87 -12.11 -9.36
C VAL A 100 -15.78 -11.44 -10.20
N ASN A 101 -16.13 -10.35 -10.87
CA ASN A 101 -15.20 -9.56 -11.66
C ASN A 101 -14.74 -8.36 -10.85
N TYR A 102 -13.43 -8.23 -10.65
CA TYR A 102 -12.79 -7.13 -9.94
C TYR A 102 -12.09 -6.22 -10.92
N ASN A 103 -12.45 -4.94 -10.92
CA ASN A 103 -11.70 -3.93 -11.67
C ASN A 103 -10.48 -3.52 -10.84
N VAL A 104 -9.30 -3.64 -11.43
CA VAL A 104 -8.01 -3.30 -10.83
C VAL A 104 -7.40 -2.18 -11.66
N PRO A 105 -7.51 -0.92 -11.21
CA PRO A 105 -6.98 0.23 -11.94
C PRO A 105 -5.50 0.10 -12.29
N ALA A 106 -5.05 0.85 -13.30
CA ALA A 106 -3.64 1.00 -13.61
C ALA A 106 -2.83 1.39 -12.35
N TRP A 107 -1.65 0.79 -12.19
CA TRP A 107 -0.73 1.04 -11.09
C TRP A 107 -1.37 0.92 -9.70
N SER A 108 -2.10 -0.18 -9.47
CA SER A 108 -2.83 -0.38 -8.22
C SER A 108 -2.83 -1.83 -7.74
N VAL A 109 -3.25 -2.01 -6.49
CA VAL A 109 -3.50 -3.33 -5.88
C VAL A 109 -4.86 -3.30 -5.21
N THR A 110 -5.72 -4.26 -5.53
CA THR A 110 -6.94 -4.53 -4.77
C THR A 110 -6.64 -5.59 -3.70
N ILE A 111 -7.02 -5.33 -2.46
CA ILE A 111 -6.78 -6.22 -1.31
C ILE A 111 -8.11 -6.81 -0.86
N LEU A 112 -8.17 -8.14 -0.80
CA LEU A 112 -9.33 -8.90 -0.35
C LEU A 112 -8.92 -9.72 0.87
N PRO A 113 -9.35 -9.34 2.10
CA PRO A 113 -9.08 -10.13 3.30
C PRO A 113 -9.57 -11.58 3.23
N ASP A 114 -10.56 -11.86 2.38
CA ASP A 114 -11.30 -13.12 2.27
C ASP A 114 -11.30 -13.79 0.85
N CYS A 115 -10.57 -13.21 -0.12
CA CYS A 115 -10.35 -13.68 -1.52
C CYS A 115 -11.55 -13.83 -2.49
#